data_AF-A0A3N5HV05-F1
#
_entry.id   AF-A0A3N5HV05-F1
#
_cell.length_a   1.000
_cell.length_b   1.000
_cell.length_c   1.000
_cell.angle_alpha   90.00
_cell.angle_beta   90.00
_cell.angle_gamma   90.00
#
_symmetry.space_group_name_H-M   'P 1'
#
loop_
_entity.id
_entity.type
_entity.pdbx_description
1 polymer ?
#
loop_
_entity_poly.entity_id
_entity_poly.type
_entity_poly.pdbx_seq_one_letter_code
_entity_poly.pdbx_strand_id
1 'polypeptide(L)' 'DPTIRAQRRHRELVAAGHSGELEETSADLTSRDTRDRSRSIAPLVPAEDARFIDTSTLSIAEVVDQMMAVITAKL' A
#
# COMPACT_ATOMS: atom_id res chain seq x y z
N ASP A 1 -6.30 3.23 2.21
CA ASP A 1 -6.50 4.63 1.78
C ASP A 1 -5.26 5.20 1.06
N PRO A 2 -5.37 5.81 -0.13
CA PRO A 2 -4.27 6.52 -0.80
C PRO A 2 -3.61 7.63 0.03
N THR A 3 -4.39 8.39 0.80
CA THR A 3 -3.90 9.51 1.61
C THR A 3 -2.95 9.02 2.71
N ILE A 4 -3.31 7.92 3.37
CA ILE A 4 -2.48 7.30 4.42
C ILE A 4 -1.16 6.78 3.83
N ARG A 5 -1.20 6.18 2.63
CA ARG A 5 0.01 5.72 1.93
C ARG A 5 0.91 6.90 1.56
N ALA A 6 0.35 8.01 1.06
CA ALA A 6 1.10 9.21 0.73
C ALA A 6 1.78 9.82 1.95
N GLN A 7 1.07 9.96 3.08
CA GLN A 7 1.64 10.45 4.33
C GLN A 7 2.77 9.56 4.85
N ARG A 8 2.59 8.24 4.83
CA ARG A 8 3.63 7.30 5.27
C ARG A 8 4.87 7.40 4.38
N ARG A 9 4.68 7.40 3.06
CA ARG A 9 5.78 7.53 2.09
C ARG A 9 6.52 8.85 2.23
N HIS A 10 5.80 9.95 2.43
CA HIS A 10 6.40 11.27 2.64
C HIS A 10 7.28 11.28 3.90
N ARG A 11 6.79 10.74 5.02
CA ARG A 11 7.57 10.61 6.26
C ARG A 11 8.85 9.78 6.05
N GLU A 12 8.76 8.68 5.32
CA GLU A 12 9.94 7.84 4.97
C GLU A 12 10.98 8.62 4.15
N LEU A 13 10.53 9.39 3.14
CA LEU A 13 11.41 10.19 2.29
C LEU A 13 12.11 11.30 3.07
N VAL A 14 11.36 12.02 3.90
CA VAL A 14 11.91 13.08 4.79
C VAL A 14 12.92 12.47 5.77
N ALA A 15 12.60 11.34 6.40
CA ALA A 15 13.53 10.64 7.29
C ALA A 15 14.80 10.17 6.57
N ALA A 16 14.71 9.87 5.27
CA ALA A 16 15.84 9.52 4.42
C ALA A 16 16.59 10.74 3.84
N GLY A 17 16.28 11.97 4.28
CA GLY A 17 16.97 13.20 3.86
C GLY A 17 16.52 13.78 2.52
N HIS A 18 15.41 13.30 1.96
CA HIS A 18 14.83 13.86 0.74
C HIS A 18 13.92 15.05 1.08
N SER A 19 13.96 16.08 0.23
CA SER A 19 13.04 17.22 0.30
C SER A 19 11.96 17.09 -0.76
N GLY A 20 10.70 17.30 -0.40
CA GLY A 20 9.55 17.28 -1.31
C GLY A 20 8.25 17.53 -0.57
N GLU A 21 7.24 18.01 -1.30
CA GLU A 21 5.91 18.24 -0.72
C GLU A 21 5.09 16.95 -0.65
N LEU A 22 4.18 16.87 0.33
CA LEU A 22 3.24 15.76 0.44
C LEU A 22 2.38 15.61 -0.82
N GLU A 23 2.02 16.74 -1.44
CA GLU A 23 1.19 16.78 -2.65
C GLU A 23 1.88 16.10 -3.83
N GLU A 24 3.19 16.32 -4.00
CA GLU A 24 4.00 15.65 -5.02
C GLU A 24 4.04 14.13 -4.79
N THR A 25 4.26 13.71 -3.54
CA THR A 25 4.25 12.29 -3.17
C THR A 25 2.88 11.64 -3.44
N SER A 26 1.79 12.38 -3.17
CA SER A 26 0.41 11.94 -3.41
C SER A 26 0.10 11.79 -4.91
N ALA A 27 0.49 12.78 -5.71
CA ALA A 27 0.33 12.78 -7.15
C ALA A 27 1.09 11.62 -7.81
N ASP A 28 2.33 11.40 -7.38
CA ASP A 28 3.17 10.30 -7.87
C ASP A 28 2.57 8.94 -7.55
N LEU A 29 2.13 8.73 -6.30
CA LEU A 29 1.47 7.49 -5.90
C LEU A 29 0.18 7.24 -6.68
N THR A 30 -0.64 8.27 -6.85
CA THR A 30 -1.91 8.17 -7.59
C THR A 30 -1.69 7.88 -9.07
N SER A 31 -0.70 8.53 -9.69
CA SER A 31 -0.30 8.30 -11.08
C SER A 31 0.17 6.85 -11.29
N ARG A 32 1.00 6.34 -10.37
CA ARG A 32 1.47 4.95 -10.38
C ARG A 32 0.32 3.96 -10.21
N ASP A 33 -0.53 4.16 -9.20
CA ASP A 33 -1.67 3.27 -8.95
C ASP A 33 -2.61 3.23 -10.16
N THR A 34 -2.89 4.38 -10.78
CA THR A 34 -3.71 4.47 -11.99
C THR A 34 -3.09 3.67 -13.14
N ARG A 35 -1.78 3.84 -13.37
CA ARG A 35 -1.05 3.14 -14.43
C ARG A 35 -1.03 1.63 -14.19
N ASP A 36 -0.75 1.21 -12.97
CA ASP A 36 -0.66 -0.21 -12.61
C ASP A 36 -2.03 -0.90 -12.68
N ARG A 37 -3.12 -0.20 -12.35
CA ARG A 37 -4.49 -0.73 -12.48
C ARG A 37 -5.02 -0.77 -13.92
N SER A 38 -4.52 0.10 -14.80
CA SER A 38 -5.03 0.26 -16.18
C SER A 38 -4.19 -0.43 -17.26
N ARG A 39 -3.01 -0.97 -16.92
CA ARG A 39 -2.14 -1.66 -17.90
C ARG A 39 -2.84 -2.89 -18.51
N SER A 40 -2.64 -3.08 -19.81
CA SER A 40 -3.28 -4.18 -20.58
C SER A 40 -2.76 -5.57 -20.21
N ILE A 41 -1.52 -5.67 -19.72
CA ILE A 41 -0.88 -6.94 -19.34
C ILE A 41 -0.69 -6.97 -17.82
N ALA A 42 -1.25 -8.01 -17.19
CA ALA A 42 -1.17 -8.26 -15.75
C ALA A 42 -1.57 -7.06 -14.87
N PRO A 43 -2.76 -6.45 -15.03
CA PRO A 43 -3.16 -5.28 -14.25
C PRO A 43 -3.13 -5.55 -12.73
N LEU A 44 -2.95 -4.49 -11.93
CA LEU A 44 -3.04 -4.56 -10.48
C LEU A 44 -4.49 -4.80 -10.04
N VAL A 45 -4.85 -6.08 -9.92
CA VAL A 45 -6.16 -6.56 -9.48
C VAL A 45 -5.93 -7.69 -8.47
N PRO A 46 -6.69 -7.74 -7.35
CA PRO A 46 -6.63 -8.89 -6.44
C PRO A 46 -6.99 -10.20 -7.17
N ALA A 47 -6.31 -11.29 -6.83
CA ALA A 47 -6.71 -12.62 -7.30
C ALA A 47 -8.09 -13.01 -6.74
N GLU A 48 -8.78 -13.95 -7.38
CA GLU A 48 -10.13 -14.38 -6.99
C GLU A 48 -10.19 -14.95 -5.57
N ASP A 49 -9.13 -15.63 -5.12
CA ASP A 49 -9.00 -16.23 -3.80
C ASP A 49 -8.19 -15.37 -2.81
N ALA A 50 -7.85 -14.14 -3.21
CA ALA A 50 -7.05 -13.24 -2.39
C ALA A 50 -7.83 -12.78 -1.16
N ARG A 51 -7.15 -12.79 -0.01
CA ARG A 51 -7.67 -12.16 1.21
C ARG A 51 -7.27 -10.69 1.24
N PHE A 52 -8.26 -9.80 1.25
CA PHE A 52 -8.01 -8.37 1.41
C PHE A 52 -7.61 -8.06 2.86
N ILE A 53 -6.51 -7.33 3.03
CA ILE A 53 -6.02 -6.83 4.32
C ILE A 53 -5.84 -5.32 4.19
N ASP A 54 -6.68 -4.54 4.87
CA ASP A 54 -6.51 -3.09 4.95
C ASP A 54 -5.56 -2.74 6.09
N THR A 55 -4.42 -2.13 5.74
CA THR A 55 -3.38 -1.74 6.69
C THR A 55 -3.48 -0.28 7.13
N SER A 56 -4.55 0.41 6.74
CA SER A 56 -4.73 1.85 6.95
C SER A 56 -4.61 2.28 8.42
N THR A 57 -5.07 1.44 9.35
CA THR A 57 -5.10 1.74 10.80
C THR A 57 -4.33 0.72 11.62
N LEU A 58 -3.50 -0.12 10.99
CA LEU A 58 -2.79 -1.20 11.66
C LEU A 58 -1.32 -0.85 11.86
N SER A 59 -0.79 -1.20 13.02
CA SER A 59 0.65 -1.31 13.25
C SER A 59 1.25 -2.45 12.45
N ILE A 60 2.57 -2.44 12.28
CA ILE A 60 3.29 -3.49 11.57
C ILE A 60 3.02 -4.87 12.21
N ALA A 61 3.02 -4.95 13.55
CA ALA A 61 2.75 -6.20 14.26
C ALA A 61 1.34 -6.73 13.98
N GLU A 62 0.32 -5.87 14.02
CA GLU A 62 -1.07 -6.27 13.74
C GLU A 62 -1.25 -6.73 12.28
N VAL A 63 -0.55 -6.12 11.32
CA VAL A 63 -0.55 -6.60 9.93
C VAL A 63 0.01 -8.01 9.84
N VAL A 64 1.15 -8.27 10.50
CA VAL A 64 1.77 -9.61 10.52
C VAL A 64 0.85 -10.63 11.18
N ASP A 65 0.22 -10.28 12.31
CA ASP A 65 -0.70 -11.16 13.02
C ASP A 65 -1.92 -11.52 12.14
N GLN A 66 -2.48 -10.55 11.40
CA GLN A 66 -3.57 -10.82 10.45
C GLN A 66 -3.12 -11.73 9.31
N MET A 67 -1.93 -11.51 8.75
CA MET A 67 -1.37 -12.38 7.71
C MET A 67 -1.20 -13.82 8.23
N MET A 68 -0.65 -13.98 9.43
CA MET A 68 -0.45 -15.29 10.05
C MET A 68 -1.77 -16.01 10.33
N ALA A 69 -2.79 -15.31 10.83
CA ALA A 69 -4.11 -15.88 11.04
C ALA A 69 -4.73 -16.44 9.74
N VAL A 70 -4.56 -15.72 8.61
CA VAL A 70 -5.03 -16.19 7.29
C VAL A 70 -4.28 -17.43 6.83
N ILE A 71 -2.96 -17.49 7.06
CA ILE A 71 -2.14 -18.66 6.71
C ILE A 71 -2.55 -19.86 7.55
N THR A 72 -2.63 -19.71 8.88
CA THR A 72 -2.99 -20.79 9.80
C THR A 72 -4.38 -21.35 9.54
N ALA A 73 -5.35 -20.52 9.13
CA ALA A 73 -6.69 -21.00 8.78
C ALA A 73 -6.76 -21.79 7.46
N LYS A 74 -5.73 -21.69 6.61
CA LYS A 74 -5.63 -22.40 5.32
C LYS A 74 -4.78 -23.69 5.42
N LEU A 75 -4.03 -23.87 6.50
CA LEU A 75 -3.23 -25.07 6.79
C LEU A 75 -4.06 -26.08 7.62
#